data_AF-A0A6G4RD48-F1
#
_entry.id   AF-A0A6G4RD48-F1
#
_cell.length_a   1.000
_cell.length_b   1.000
_cell.length_c   1.000
_cell.angle_alpha   90.00
_cell.angle_beta   90.00
_cell.angle_gamma   90.00
#
_symmetry.space_group_name_H-M   'P 1'
#
loop_
_entity.id
_entity.type
_entity.pdbx_description
1 polymer ?
#
loop_
_entity_poly.entity_id
_entity_poly.type
_entity_poly.pdbx_seq_one_letter_code
_entity_poly.pdbx_strand_id
1 'polypeptide(L)' 'MTDAAERNAERPLEDEESERDDAHLEDIEEGAGCTEIWEHLSEKRAENR' A
#
# COMPACT_ATOMS: atom_id res chain seq x y z
N MET A 1 -28.04 3.58 -12.08
CA MET A 1 -28.14 2.50 -11.08
C MET A 1 -27.01 1.51 -11.37
N THR A 2 -25.77 1.91 -11.08
CA THR A 2 -24.62 1.02 -11.19
C THR A 2 -24.12 0.81 -9.79
N ASP A 3 -24.22 -0.44 -9.36
CA ASP A 3 -23.85 -0.92 -8.04
C ASP A 3 -22.34 -0.68 -7.82
N ALA A 4 -22.04 0.22 -6.88
CA ALA A 4 -20.68 0.63 -6.55
C ALA A 4 -20.14 -0.19 -5.36
N ALA A 5 -20.67 -1.39 -5.12
CA ALA A 5 -20.30 -2.22 -3.98
C ALA A 5 -19.23 -3.28 -4.28
N GLU A 6 -18.69 -3.35 -5.50
CA GLU A 6 -17.70 -4.40 -5.86
C GLU A 6 -16.26 -3.89 -5.97
N ARG A 7 -15.78 -3.15 -4.96
CA ARG A 7 -14.35 -2.80 -4.84
C ARG A 7 -13.72 -3.14 -3.49
N ASN A 8 -14.23 -4.19 -2.86
CA ASN A 8 -13.51 -4.89 -1.81
C ASN A 8 -14.13 -6.29 -1.68
N ALA A 9 -13.84 -7.17 -2.64
CA ALA A 9 -13.99 -8.59 -2.38
C ALA A 9 -12.95 -8.89 -1.30
N GLU A 10 -13.43 -9.05 -0.06
CA GLU A 10 -12.64 -9.35 1.12
C GLU A 10 -11.78 -10.59 0.80
N ARG A 11 -10.51 -10.35 0.44
CA ARG A 11 -9.55 -11.41 0.20
C ARG A 11 -9.46 -12.20 1.51
N PRO A 12 -9.58 -13.54 1.49
CA PRO A 12 -9.29 -14.33 2.68
C PRO A 12 -7.93 -13.90 3.21
N LEU A 13 -7.90 -13.43 4.45
CA LEU A 13 -6.65 -13.18 5.17
C LEU A 13 -6.10 -14.55 5.51
N GLU A 14 -5.40 -15.13 4.54
CA GLU A 14 -4.59 -16.32 4.75
C GLU A 14 -3.43 -15.85 5.62
N ASP A 15 -3.52 -16.10 6.94
CA ASP A 15 -2.43 -15.98 7.90
C ASP A 15 -1.33 -16.98 7.53
N GLU A 16 -0.62 -16.69 6.45
CA GLU A 16 0.68 -17.23 6.17
C GLU A 16 1.68 -16.10 6.38
N GLU A 17 2.92 -16.48 6.64
CA GLU A 17 4.09 -15.65 6.88
C GLU A 17 4.47 -14.80 5.63
N SER A 18 3.47 -14.22 4.97
CA SER A 18 3.56 -13.23 3.92
C SER A 18 3.72 -11.88 4.59
N GLU A 19 4.80 -11.21 4.25
CA GLU A 19 5.05 -9.81 4.59
C GLU A 19 3.73 -9.03 4.43
N ARG A 20 3.33 -8.32 5.48
CA ARG A 20 2.09 -7.55 5.46
C ARG A 20 2.07 -6.70 4.20
N ASP A 21 0.91 -6.57 3.56
CA ASP A 21 0.77 -5.76 2.34
C ASP A 21 1.25 -4.29 2.55
N ASP A 22 1.36 -3.82 3.80
CA ASP A 22 1.84 -2.50 4.19
C ASP A 22 3.32 -2.43 4.61
N ALA A 23 4.09 -3.51 4.56
CA ALA A 23 5.50 -3.55 4.99
C ALA A 23 6.37 -2.48 4.27
N HIS A 24 6.05 -2.19 3.00
CA HIS A 24 6.75 -1.16 2.22
C HIS A 24 6.49 0.29 2.68
N LEU A 25 5.53 0.49 3.60
CA LEU A 25 5.16 1.77 4.19
C LEU A 25 5.76 1.97 5.59
N GLU A 26 6.47 0.99 6.15
CA GLU A 26 7.03 1.07 7.52
C GLU A 26 8.07 2.19 7.68
N ASP A 27 8.72 2.59 6.59
CA ASP A 27 9.70 3.69 6.58
C ASP A 27 9.06 5.09 6.43
N ILE A 28 7.73 5.17 6.33
CA ILE A 28 6.99 6.42 6.12
C ILE A 28 6.52 6.99 7.47
N GLU A 29 6.69 8.30 7.67
CA GLU A 29 6.22 8.99 8.88
C GLU A 29 4.70 8.91 9.04
N GLU A 30 4.25 8.63 10.27
CA GLU A 30 2.84 8.66 10.63
C GLU A 30 2.24 10.06 10.37
N GLY A 31 1.26 10.14 9.46
CA GLY A 31 0.64 11.40 9.07
C GLY A 31 1.19 12.04 7.80
N ALA A 32 2.13 11.37 7.11
CA ALA A 32 2.55 11.77 5.77
C ALA A 32 1.35 11.87 4.80
N GLY A 33 1.29 12.95 4.04
CA GLY A 33 0.27 13.17 3.03
C GLY A 33 0.47 12.32 1.78
N CYS A 34 -0.54 12.31 0.90
CA CYS A 34 -0.51 11.52 -0.34
C CYS A 34 0.69 11.86 -1.24
N THR A 35 1.08 13.12 -1.31
CA THR A 35 2.22 13.57 -2.12
C THR A 35 3.53 13.04 -1.54
N GLU A 36 3.73 13.17 -0.22
CA GLU A 36 4.95 12.75 0.47
C GLU A 36 5.16 11.23 0.36
N ILE A 37 4.09 10.45 0.47
CA ILE A 37 4.12 9.00 0.23
C ILE A 37 4.57 8.68 -1.20
N TRP A 38 4.00 9.38 -2.19
CA TRP A 38 4.32 9.12 -3.59
C TRP A 38 5.76 9.47 -3.95
N GLU A 39 6.29 10.56 -3.40
CA GLU A 39 7.69 10.96 -3.57
C GLU A 39 8.62 9.87 -3.00
N HIS A 40 8.42 9.47 -1.74
CA HIS A 40 9.21 8.42 -1.07
C HIS A 40 9.21 7.10 -1.86
N LEU A 41 8.04 6.64 -2.31
CA LEU A 41 7.92 5.39 -3.09
C LEU A 41 8.48 5.53 -4.52
N SER A 42 8.52 6.72 -5.07
CA SER A 42 9.09 6.96 -6.40
C SER A 42 10.62 6.96 -6.35
N GLU A 43 11.21 7.53 -5.31
CA GLU A 43 12.65 7.51 -5.04
C GLU A 43 13.16 6.08 -4.83
N LYS A 44 12.53 5.30 -3.93
CA LYS A 44 12.90 3.88 -3.70
C LYS A 44 12.86 3.05 -4.98
N ARG A 45 11.88 3.29 -5.86
CA ARG A 45 11.79 2.61 -7.17
C ARG A 45 12.89 3.04 -8.15
N ALA A 46 13.33 4.29 -8.09
CA ALA A 46 14.43 4.78 -8.91
C ALA A 46 15.78 4.21 -8.44
N GLU A 47 15.96 4.05 -7.13
CA GLU A 47 17.14 3.44 -6.50
C GLU A 47 17.22 1.93 -6.75
N ASN A 48 16.07 1.24 -6.80
CA ASN A 48 15.99 -0.20 -7.02
C ASN A 48 16.08 -0.62 -8.52
N ARG A 49 16.58 0.26 -9.40
CA ARG A 49 16.65 0.01 -10.85
C ARG A 49 17.99 -0.56 -11.31
#